data_AF-A0A7V2EYN0-F1
#
_entry.id   AF-A0A7V2EYN0-F1
#
_cell.length_a   1.000
_cell.length_b   1.000
_cell.length_c   1.000
_cell.angle_alpha   90.00
_cell.angle_beta   90.00
_cell.angle_gamma   90.00
#
_symmetry.space_group_name_H-M   'P 1'
#
loop_
_entity.id
_entity.type
_entity.pdbx_description
1 polymer ?
#
loop_
_entity_poly.entity_id
_entity_poly.type
_entity_poly.pdbx_seq_one_letter_code
_entity_poly.pdbx_strand_id
1 'polypeptide(L)'
;MDSRIQTELTSQTTRVWDLPLRLFHWAMVPTVIVVAVTGFLAPQWWLGLHSIAGYALGVLLAFRLLWGVVGSPYSRFSSFPLKPGAVYQHLLSVLHRTPQVIVGHNP
;
A
#
# COMPACT_ATOMS: atom_id res chain seq x y z
N MET A 1 -21.04 -22.42 40.09
CA MET A 1 -21.99 -22.32 38.95
C MET A 1 -21.43 -21.24 38.04
N ASP A 2 -20.54 -21.67 37.16
CA ASP A 2 -19.50 -20.90 36.50
C ASP A 2 -20.01 -20.20 35.23
N SER A 3 -20.73 -19.09 35.43
CA SER A 3 -21.37 -18.32 34.35
C SER A 3 -20.45 -17.34 33.60
N ARG A 4 -19.13 -17.45 33.74
CA ARG A 4 -18.16 -16.58 33.04
C ARG A 4 -17.13 -17.36 32.21
N ILE A 5 -17.44 -18.60 31.89
CA ILE A 5 -16.81 -19.30 30.77
C ILE A 5 -17.20 -18.52 29.49
N GLN A 6 -16.21 -18.25 28.62
CA GLN A 6 -16.35 -17.72 27.26
C GLN A 6 -16.66 -16.22 27.11
N THR A 7 -15.78 -15.35 27.62
CA THR A 7 -15.35 -14.24 26.73
C THR A 7 -14.49 -14.90 25.65
N GLU A 8 -15.13 -15.48 24.63
CA GLU A 8 -14.44 -15.83 23.40
C GLU A 8 -13.86 -14.52 22.85
N LEU A 9 -12.58 -14.28 23.16
CA LEU A 9 -11.74 -13.35 22.43
C LEU A 9 -11.57 -13.93 21.02
N THR A 10 -12.63 -13.90 20.23
CA THR A 10 -12.53 -14.16 18.80
C THR A 10 -11.63 -13.06 18.27
N SER A 11 -10.35 -13.39 18.02
CA SER A 11 -9.45 -12.48 17.34
C SER A 11 -10.02 -12.28 15.94
N GLN A 12 -10.82 -11.23 15.76
CA GLN A 12 -11.37 -10.84 14.47
C GLN A 12 -10.18 -10.44 13.60
N THR A 13 -9.71 -11.38 12.78
CA THR A 13 -8.63 -11.14 11.83
C THR A 13 -9.19 -10.26 10.71
N THR A 14 -8.90 -8.97 10.79
CA THR A 14 -9.29 -8.02 9.75
C THR A 14 -8.31 -8.12 8.59
N ARG A 15 -8.82 -8.47 7.41
CA ARG A 15 -8.02 -8.52 6.19
C ARG A 15 -7.74 -7.10 5.71
N VAL A 16 -6.58 -6.56 6.10
CA VAL A 16 -6.16 -5.19 5.75
C VAL A 16 -5.63 -5.10 4.31
N TRP A 17 -5.02 -6.18 3.80
CA TRP A 17 -4.36 -6.14 2.50
C TRP A 17 -4.86 -7.22 1.54
N ASP A 18 -5.59 -6.79 0.50
CA ASP A 18 -6.17 -7.67 -0.49
C ASP A 18 -5.12 -8.27 -1.42
N LEU A 19 -5.45 -9.46 -1.92
CA LEU A 19 -4.61 -10.18 -2.87
C LEU A 19 -4.26 -9.34 -4.12
N PRO A 20 -5.21 -8.61 -4.77
CA PRO A 20 -4.88 -7.83 -5.97
C PRO A 20 -3.88 -6.69 -5.69
N LEU A 21 -3.97 -6.07 -4.51
CA LEU A 21 -3.05 -4.99 -4.14
C LEU A 21 -1.64 -5.53 -3.84
N ARG A 22 -1.54 -6.73 -3.24
CA ARG A 22 -0.27 -7.43 -3.06
C ARG A 22 0.37 -7.80 -4.39
N LEU A 23 -0.41 -8.34 -5.32
CA LEU A 23 0.07 -8.71 -6.65
C LEU A 23 0.58 -7.49 -7.42
N PHE A 24 -0.17 -6.39 -7.41
CA PHE A 24 0.30 -5.12 -7.99
C PHE A 24 1.61 -4.65 -7.36
N HIS A 25 1.70 -4.66 -6.03
CA HIS A 25 2.89 -4.19 -5.33
C HIS A 25 4.12 -5.03 -5.70
N TRP A 26 4.00 -6.36 -5.68
CA TRP A 26 5.09 -7.25 -6.05
C TRP A 26 5.41 -7.24 -7.55
N ALA A 27 4.46 -6.93 -8.43
CA ALA A 27 4.72 -6.74 -9.86
C ALA A 27 5.42 -5.40 -10.15
N MET A 28 5.12 -4.36 -9.37
CA MET A 28 5.78 -3.05 -9.46
C MET A 28 7.28 -3.15 -9.17
N VAL A 29 7.68 -3.90 -8.13
CA VAL A 29 9.08 -4.02 -7.70
C VAL A 29 10.05 -4.40 -8.85
N PRO A 30 9.88 -5.55 -9.53
CA PRO A 30 10.78 -5.93 -10.62
C PRO A 30 10.66 -4.97 -11.82
N THR A 31 9.46 -4.45 -12.11
CA THR A 31 9.26 -3.51 -13.22
C THR A 31 10.06 -2.23 -13.01
N VAL A 32 10.00 -1.65 -11.80
CA VAL A 32 10.78 -0.46 -11.42
C VAL A 32 12.28 -0.74 -11.47
N ILE A 33 12.72 -1.92 -11.00
CA ILE A 33 14.14 -2.32 -11.09
C ILE A 33 14.57 -2.38 -12.55
N VAL A 34 13.79 -3.00 -13.44
CA VAL A 34 14.12 -3.10 -14.87
C VAL A 34 14.20 -1.71 -15.50
N VAL A 35 13.21 -0.84 -15.27
CA VAL A 35 13.21 0.53 -15.80
C VAL A 35 14.42 1.33 -15.28
N ALA A 36 14.74 1.21 -13.99
CA ALA A 36 15.87 1.92 -13.39
C ALA A 36 17.22 1.43 -13.93
N VAL A 37 17.43 0.11 -13.97
CA VAL A 37 18.68 -0.48 -14.50
C VAL A 37 18.84 -0.13 -15.98
N THR A 38 17.79 -0.32 -16.77
CA THR A 38 17.83 -0.02 -18.22
C THR A 38 18.02 1.47 -18.52
N GLY A 39 17.51 2.36 -17.66
CA GLY A 39 17.59 3.80 -17.86
C GLY A 39 18.88 4.45 -17.33
N PHE A 40 19.42 3.96 -16.22
CA PHE A 40 20.59 4.58 -15.57
C PHE A 40 21.91 3.85 -15.81
N LEU A 41 21.88 2.53 -16.00
CA LEU A 41 23.08 1.68 -15.97
C LEU A 41 23.31 0.93 -17.28
N ALA A 42 22.27 0.65 -18.06
CA ALA A 42 22.39 -0.18 -19.26
C ALA A 42 22.78 0.63 -20.52
N PRO A 43 23.43 -0.02 -21.51
CA PRO A 43 23.71 0.58 -22.81
C PRO A 43 22.44 0.88 -23.63
N GLN A 44 22.55 1.79 -24.60
CA GLN A 44 21.42 2.24 -25.44
C GLN A 44 20.67 1.10 -26.17
N TRP A 45 21.30 -0.02 -26.50
CA TRP A 45 20.59 -1.13 -27.15
C TRP A 45 19.54 -1.81 -26.25
N TRP A 46 19.53 -1.53 -24.94
CA TRP A 46 18.47 -1.96 -24.01
C TRP A 46 17.24 -1.04 -24.03
N LEU A 47 17.23 0.03 -24.85
CA LEU A 47 16.13 0.98 -24.90
C LEU A 47 14.79 0.31 -25.23
N GLY A 48 14.77 -0.72 -26.08
CA GLY A 48 13.56 -1.49 -26.35
C GLY A 48 12.98 -2.16 -25.10
N LEU A 49 13.85 -2.77 -24.28
CA LEU A 49 13.46 -3.37 -23.00
C LEU A 49 12.97 -2.30 -22.01
N HIS A 50 13.66 -1.15 -21.96
CA HIS A 50 13.25 0.00 -21.16
C HIS A 50 11.83 0.46 -21.52
N SER A 51 11.54 0.62 -22.81
CA SER A 51 10.23 1.04 -23.29
C SER A 51 9.13 0.03 -22.93
N ILE A 52 9.38 -1.27 -23.12
CA ILE A 52 8.42 -2.33 -22.74
C ILE A 52 8.15 -2.30 -21.23
N ALA A 53 9.21 -2.19 -20.41
CA ALA A 53 9.09 -2.11 -18.97
C ALA A 53 8.35 -0.82 -18.52
N GLY A 54 8.57 0.30 -19.22
CA GLY A 54 7.84 1.55 -19.01
C GLY A 54 6.34 1.42 -19.30
N TYR A 55 5.96 0.74 -20.38
CA TYR A 55 4.55 0.44 -20.67
C TYR A 55 3.93 -0.49 -19.62
N ALA A 56 4.66 -1.53 -19.19
CA ALA A 56 4.21 -2.41 -18.12
C ALA A 56 3.99 -1.63 -16.81
N LEU A 57 4.89 -0.71 -16.45
CA LEU A 57 4.74 0.17 -15.30
C LEU A 57 3.51 1.06 -15.43
N GLY A 58 3.28 1.64 -16.62
CA GLY A 58 2.09 2.44 -16.90
C GLY A 58 0.78 1.66 -16.71
N VAL A 59 0.73 0.42 -17.20
CA VAL A 59 -0.44 -0.48 -17.00
C VAL A 59 -0.65 -0.80 -15.52
N LEU A 60 0.42 -1.11 -14.79
CA LEU A 60 0.34 -1.35 -13.34
C LEU A 60 -0.20 -0.11 -12.60
N LEU A 61 0.27 1.09 -12.95
CA LEU A 61 -0.22 2.34 -12.36
C LEU A 61 -1.70 2.59 -12.71
N ALA A 62 -2.11 2.36 -13.95
CA ALA A 62 -3.52 2.46 -14.35
C ALA A 62 -4.40 1.49 -13.55
N PHE A 63 -3.98 0.23 -13.41
CA PHE A 63 -4.63 -0.75 -12.54
C PHE A 63 -4.75 -0.22 -11.11
N ARG A 64 -3.68 0.35 -10.54
CA ARG A 64 -3.68 0.88 -9.17
C ARG A 64 -4.65 2.03 -8.98
N LEU A 65 -4.77 2.93 -9.96
CA LEU A 65 -5.70 4.05 -9.92
C LEU A 65 -7.15 3.55 -9.94
N LEU A 66 -7.48 2.62 -10.84
CA LEU A 66 -8.79 1.99 -10.91
C LEU A 66 -9.13 1.22 -9.62
N TRP A 67 -8.18 0.41 -9.12
CA TRP A 67 -8.35 -0.37 -7.90
C TRP A 67 -8.45 0.51 -6.66
N GLY A 68 -7.82 1.69 -6.65
CA GLY A 68 -7.96 2.68 -5.59
C GLY A 68 -9.33 3.34 -5.50
N VAL A 69 -10.21 3.13 -6.48
CA VAL A 69 -11.60 3.58 -6.46
C VAL A 69 -12.54 2.40 -6.16
N VAL A 70 -12.35 1.26 -6.84
CA VAL A 70 -13.29 0.13 -6.81
C VAL A 70 -12.95 -0.93 -5.75
N GLY A 71 -11.70 -0.98 -5.29
CA GLY A 71 -11.18 -2.03 -4.41
C GLY A 71 -11.77 -2.04 -2.98
N SER A 72 -11.20 -2.89 -2.13
CA SER A 72 -11.61 -3.03 -0.73
C SER A 72 -11.48 -1.71 0.06
N PRO A 73 -12.14 -1.60 1.23
CA PRO A 73 -12.11 -0.41 2.06
C PRO A 73 -10.69 0.13 2.34
N TYR A 74 -9.71 -0.75 2.59
CA TYR A 74 -8.33 -0.36 2.91
C TYR A 74 -7.46 -0.05 1.70
N SER A 75 -7.90 -0.44 0.51
CA SER A 75 -7.19 -0.17 -0.75
C SER A 75 -7.60 1.15 -1.40
N ARG A 76 -8.75 1.71 -0.98
CA ARG A 76 -9.29 2.95 -1.53
C ARG A 76 -8.46 4.16 -1.15
N PHE A 77 -8.36 5.14 -2.04
CA PHE A 77 -7.70 6.40 -1.68
C PHE A 77 -8.41 7.14 -0.54
N SER A 78 -9.71 6.91 -0.36
CA SER A 78 -10.48 7.46 0.76
C SER A 78 -10.09 6.92 2.13
N SER A 79 -9.50 5.72 2.23
CA SER A 79 -8.97 5.19 3.49
C SER A 79 -7.59 5.76 3.84
N PHE A 80 -7.02 6.59 2.97
CA PHE A 80 -5.90 7.47 3.24
C PHE A 80 -6.40 8.92 3.31
N PRO A 81 -7.09 9.32 4.39
CA PRO A 81 -7.35 10.73 4.61
C PRO A 81 -6.01 11.40 4.96
N LEU A 82 -5.27 11.84 3.95
CA LEU A 82 -4.16 12.79 4.05
C LEU A 82 -4.73 14.15 4.48
N LYS A 83 -5.30 14.21 5.68
CA LYS A 83 -5.75 15.45 6.31
C LYS A 83 -4.51 16.05 6.97
N PRO A 84 -3.99 17.20 6.49
CA PRO A 84 -2.75 17.78 7.02
C PRO A 84 -2.78 17.98 8.54
N GLY A 85 -3.94 18.32 9.10
CA GLY A 85 -4.14 18.44 10.55
C GLY A 85 -4.03 17.11 11.31
N ALA A 86 -4.45 15.99 10.73
CA ALA A 86 -4.30 14.67 11.34
C ALA A 86 -2.83 14.21 11.32
N VAL A 87 -2.09 14.52 10.24
CA VAL A 87 -0.64 14.27 10.16
C VAL A 87 0.11 15.04 11.23
N TYR A 88 -0.20 16.33 11.41
CA TYR A 88 0.44 17.17 12.44
C TYR A 88 0.14 16.67 13.86
N GLN A 89 -1.12 16.32 14.15
CA GLN A 89 -1.48 15.73 15.44
C GLN A 89 -0.82 14.36 15.65
N HIS A 90 -0.68 13.56 14.59
CA HIS A 90 0.03 12.30 14.67
C HIS A 90 1.52 12.49 14.99
N LEU A 91 2.21 13.41 14.30
CA LEU A 91 3.59 13.78 14.59
C LEU A 91 3.77 14.25 16.04
N LEU A 92 2.86 15.09 16.55
CA LEU A 92 2.88 15.51 17.96
C LEU A 92 2.66 14.33 18.92
N SER A 93 1.78 13.38 18.59
CA SER A 93 1.52 12.20 19.43
C SER A 93 2.73 11.26 19.51
N VAL A 94 3.45 11.10 18.40
CA VAL A 94 4.72 10.35 18.35
C VAL A 94 5.78 11.05 19.20
N LEU A 95 5.89 12.38 19.08
CA LEU A 95 6.84 13.18 19.85
C LEU A 95 6.56 13.11 21.37
N HIS A 96 5.29 13.12 21.77
CA HIS A 96 4.87 12.98 23.16
C HIS A 96 4.81 11.53 23.67
N ARG A 97 5.25 10.54 22.86
CA ARG A 97 5.23 9.11 23.20
C ARG A 97 3.85 8.56 23.57
N THR A 98 2.78 9.12 23.00
CA THR A 98 1.40 8.65 23.13
C THR A 98 0.89 8.16 21.77
N PRO A 99 1.49 7.12 21.18
CA PRO A 99 1.10 6.64 19.86
C PRO A 99 -0.33 6.09 19.90
N GLN A 100 -1.17 6.56 19.00
CA GLN A 100 -2.50 5.99 18.80
C GLN A 100 -2.39 4.70 18.00
N VAL A 101 -3.04 3.63 18.47
CA VAL A 101 -3.08 2.35 17.75
C VAL A 101 -4.11 2.48 16.62
N ILE A 102 -3.62 2.75 15.41
CA ILE A 102 -4.44 2.87 14.20
C ILE A 102 -4.25 1.61 13.35
N VAL A 103 -5.34 0.92 13.03
CA VAL A 103 -5.33 -0.26 12.16
C VAL A 103 -5.32 0.21 10.70
N GLY A 104 -4.25 -0.11 9.97
CA GLY A 104 -4.09 0.25 8.57
C GLY A 104 -3.07 1.37 8.38
N HIS A 105 -3.52 2.53 7.85
CA HIS A 105 -2.63 3.63 7.49
C HIS A 105 -2.58 4.67 8.59
N ASN A 106 -1.35 5.00 8.98
CA ASN A 106 -1.06 6.08 9.91
C ASN A 106 -1.16 7.42 9.15
N PRO A 107 -1.70 8.49 9.76
CA PRO A 107 -1.85 9.81 9.12
C PRO A 107 -0.52 10.43 8.68
#